data_AF-A0A821M311-F1
#
_entry.id   AF-A0A821M311-F1
#
_cell.length_a   1.000
_cell.length_b   1.000
_cell.length_c   1.000
_cell.angle_alpha   90.00
_cell.angle_beta   90.00
_cell.angle_gamma   90.00
#
_symmetry.space_group_name_H-M   'P 1'
#
loop_
_entity.id
_entity.type
_entity.pdbx_description
1 polymer ?
#
loop_
_entity_poly.entity_id
_entity_poly.type
_entity_poly.pdbx_seq_one_letter_code
_entity_poly.pdbx_strand_id
1 'polypeptide(L)'
;MNKIVGFQPIPGTTLEDEETHKPPCNKKANAVSIHCQGEYPADEDNIGDITYYSEDGEDRQCGSLSTDWFPYEGKVNRQDVYQAPYIWVQFLKPKPNVLINVMCRVYGRNIHFDKKSGRALTRFQIYVKDPPKTTSRQAGDI
;
A
#
# COMPACT_ATOMS: atom_id res chain seq x y z
N MET A 1 -5.34 1.05 -8.05
CA MET A 1 -4.61 0.54 -9.23
C MET A 1 -5.13 1.26 -10.48
N ASN A 2 -4.28 1.47 -11.50
CA ASN A 2 -4.72 2.12 -12.74
C ASN A 2 -5.76 1.26 -13.47
N LYS A 3 -6.79 1.90 -14.05
CA LYS A 3 -7.81 1.22 -14.86
C LYS A 3 -7.25 1.01 -16.27
N ILE A 4 -6.89 -0.22 -16.61
CA ILE A 4 -6.39 -0.60 -17.95
C ILE A 4 -7.43 -1.53 -18.57
N VAL A 5 -7.90 -1.19 -19.77
CA VAL A 5 -8.96 -1.96 -20.45
C VAL A 5 -8.45 -3.36 -20.77
N GLY A 6 -9.22 -4.39 -20.41
CA GLY A 6 -8.89 -5.80 -20.67
C GLY A 6 -7.72 -6.36 -19.85
N PHE A 7 -7.16 -5.58 -18.92
CA PHE A 7 -6.06 -6.06 -18.09
C PHE A 7 -6.57 -6.95 -16.95
N GLN A 8 -6.12 -8.21 -16.94
CA GLN A 8 -6.35 -9.15 -15.85
C GLN A 8 -5.08 -9.34 -15.02
N PRO A 9 -5.04 -8.94 -13.74
CA PRO A 9 -3.92 -9.24 -12.86
C PRO A 9 -3.84 -10.73 -12.59
N ILE A 10 -2.63 -11.29 -12.69
CA ILE A 10 -2.35 -12.68 -12.34
C ILE A 10 -1.70 -12.70 -10.95
N PRO A 11 -2.37 -13.27 -9.92
CA PRO A 11 -1.80 -13.40 -8.59
C PRO A 11 -0.45 -14.12 -8.66
N GLY A 12 0.53 -13.66 -7.86
CA GLY A 12 1.74 -14.43 -7.65
C GLY A 12 1.45 -15.82 -7.06
N THR A 13 2.34 -16.79 -7.18
CA THR A 13 2.33 -18.00 -6.35
C THR A 13 3.65 -18.09 -5.59
N THR A 14 3.60 -18.59 -4.36
CA THR A 14 4.77 -18.60 -3.46
C THR A 14 5.90 -19.54 -3.90
N LEU A 15 5.67 -20.39 -4.91
CA LEU A 15 6.53 -21.53 -5.24
C LEU A 15 7.24 -21.45 -6.61
N GLU A 16 6.74 -20.65 -7.56
CA GLU A 16 7.29 -20.59 -8.93
C GLU A 16 7.68 -19.18 -9.39
N ASP A 17 7.42 -18.16 -8.56
CA ASP A 17 7.67 -16.79 -8.91
C ASP A 17 9.12 -16.39 -8.61
N GLU A 18 9.75 -15.63 -9.51
CA GLU A 18 11.00 -14.93 -9.20
C GLU A 18 10.85 -14.14 -7.90
N GLU A 19 11.91 -14.08 -7.10
CA GLU A 19 11.95 -13.41 -5.79
C GLU A 19 11.41 -11.97 -5.83
N THR A 20 11.58 -11.32 -6.98
CA THR A 20 11.05 -9.99 -7.26
C THR A 20 9.53 -9.93 -7.20
N HIS A 21 8.78 -10.97 -7.54
CA HIS A 21 7.31 -10.99 -7.60
C HIS A 21 6.65 -11.57 -6.36
N LYS A 22 7.43 -12.11 -5.42
CA LYS A 22 6.93 -12.64 -4.15
C LYS A 22 6.67 -11.51 -3.15
N PRO A 23 5.44 -11.37 -2.61
CA PRO A 23 5.17 -10.39 -1.57
C PRO A 23 5.78 -10.84 -0.22
N PRO A 24 6.12 -9.90 0.68
CA PRO A 24 6.73 -10.19 1.98
C PRO A 24 5.75 -10.73 3.04
N CYS A 25 4.57 -11.17 2.63
CA CYS A 25 3.42 -11.48 3.48
C CYS A 25 2.63 -12.64 2.88
N ASN A 26 1.74 -13.25 3.68
CA ASN A 26 0.81 -14.23 3.12
C ASN A 26 -0.22 -13.52 2.25
N LYS A 27 -0.86 -14.29 1.38
CA LYS A 27 -1.80 -13.75 0.42
C LYS A 27 -2.86 -14.78 0.06
N LYS A 28 -4.01 -14.28 -0.36
CA LYS A 28 -5.04 -15.11 -1.00
C LYS A 28 -4.60 -15.58 -2.37
N ALA A 29 -5.15 -16.72 -2.78
CA ALA A 29 -4.86 -17.32 -4.08
C ALA A 29 -5.37 -16.44 -5.24
N ASN A 30 -6.54 -15.81 -5.10
CA ASN A 30 -7.21 -14.98 -6.11
C ASN A 30 -6.97 -13.47 -5.92
N ALA A 31 -5.84 -13.07 -5.33
CA ALA A 31 -5.54 -11.65 -5.11
C ALA A 31 -4.08 -11.29 -5.44
N VAL A 32 -3.90 -10.09 -5.98
CA VAL A 32 -2.57 -9.44 -6.01
C VAL A 32 -2.32 -8.72 -4.70
N SER A 33 -1.06 -8.67 -4.28
CA SER A 33 -0.68 -8.11 -2.99
C SER A 33 -0.07 -6.72 -3.14
N ILE A 34 -0.26 -5.88 -2.12
CA ILE A 34 0.33 -4.55 -2.03
C ILE A 34 1.13 -4.47 -0.74
N HIS A 35 2.38 -4.02 -0.83
CA HIS A 35 3.23 -3.78 0.32
C HIS A 35 3.91 -2.41 0.22
N CYS A 36 3.83 -1.65 1.30
CA CYS A 36 4.44 -0.35 1.51
C CYS A 36 5.64 -0.46 2.44
N GLN A 37 6.66 0.36 2.17
CA GLN A 37 7.87 0.48 2.97
C GLN A 37 8.46 1.89 2.82
N GLY A 38 9.46 2.21 3.64
CA GLY A 38 10.28 3.39 3.43
C GLY A 38 11.02 3.32 2.09
N GLU A 39 11.16 4.44 1.39
CA GLU A 39 11.88 4.46 0.11
C GLU A 39 13.41 4.35 0.29
N TYR A 40 13.92 4.93 1.37
CA TYR A 40 15.33 4.90 1.78
C TYR A 40 15.47 4.29 3.18
N PRO A 41 16.67 3.82 3.59
CA PRO A 41 16.88 3.22 4.91
C PRO A 41 16.44 4.12 6.08
N ALA A 42 16.68 5.43 5.96
CA ALA A 42 16.22 6.38 6.97
C ALA A 42 14.69 6.49 7.02
N ASP A 43 13.98 6.29 5.92
CA ASP A 43 12.51 6.26 5.93
C ASP A 43 12.01 4.96 6.58
N GLU A 44 12.65 3.83 6.32
CA GLU A 44 12.32 2.53 6.94
C GLU A 44 12.42 2.59 8.47
N ASP A 45 13.46 3.24 9.00
CA ASP A 45 13.64 3.43 10.44
C ASP A 45 12.58 4.36 11.07
N ASN A 46 11.94 5.22 10.28
CA ASN A 46 11.07 6.29 10.78
C ASN A 46 9.58 6.06 10.45
N ILE A 47 9.22 5.12 9.57
CA ILE A 47 7.86 4.90 9.07
C ILE A 47 6.89 4.32 10.11
N GLY A 48 7.41 3.59 11.11
CA GLY A 48 6.61 2.88 12.09
C GLY A 48 5.91 1.63 11.53
N ASP A 49 5.03 1.02 12.32
CA ASP A 49 4.29 -0.16 11.88
C ASP A 49 3.23 0.21 10.84
N ILE A 50 2.99 -0.66 9.87
CA ILE A 50 1.99 -0.43 8.80
C ILE A 50 0.90 -1.49 8.91
N THR A 51 -0.36 -1.05 8.98
CA THR A 51 -1.54 -1.90 9.00
C THR A 51 -2.37 -1.70 7.74
N TYR A 52 -2.79 -2.80 7.11
CA TYR A 52 -3.59 -2.77 5.89
C TYR A 52 -5.05 -3.13 6.16
N TYR A 53 -5.95 -2.51 5.40
CA TYR A 53 -7.38 -2.79 5.41
C TYR A 53 -7.83 -2.99 3.97
N SER A 54 -8.17 -4.23 3.62
CA SER A 54 -8.65 -4.63 2.30
C SER A 54 -9.96 -5.39 2.48
N GLU A 55 -10.88 -5.30 1.51
CA GLU A 55 -12.17 -6.01 1.59
C GLU A 55 -12.00 -7.53 1.69
N ASP A 56 -10.95 -8.06 1.07
CA ASP A 56 -10.60 -9.47 1.00
C ASP A 56 -9.41 -9.87 1.89
N GLY A 57 -8.82 -8.93 2.65
CA GLY A 57 -7.60 -9.19 3.42
C GLY A 57 -7.86 -9.95 4.72
N GLU A 58 -7.21 -11.11 4.90
CA GLU A 58 -7.28 -11.90 6.14
C GLU A 58 -6.16 -11.52 7.12
N ASP A 59 -4.97 -11.17 6.60
CA ASP A 59 -3.84 -10.70 7.38
C ASP A 59 -3.62 -9.19 7.20
N ARG A 60 -3.34 -8.52 8.31
CA ARG A 60 -3.11 -7.06 8.35
C ARG A 60 -1.73 -6.64 7.88
N GLN A 61 -0.97 -7.57 7.29
CA GLN A 61 0.44 -7.43 6.91
C GLN A 61 0.60 -6.85 5.50
N CYS A 62 -0.39 -7.04 4.63
CA CYS A 62 -0.39 -6.53 3.27
C CYS A 62 -1.78 -6.10 2.81
N GLY A 63 -1.79 -5.23 1.81
CA GLY A 63 -2.99 -4.97 1.03
C GLY A 63 -3.27 -6.10 0.07
N SER A 64 -4.54 -6.35 -0.22
CA SER A 64 -4.99 -7.32 -1.23
C SER A 64 -5.99 -6.64 -2.16
N LEU A 65 -5.91 -6.98 -3.44
CA LEU A 65 -6.92 -6.63 -4.42
C LEU A 65 -7.37 -7.93 -5.11
N SER A 66 -8.61 -8.33 -4.87
CA SER A 66 -9.20 -9.50 -5.54
C SER A 66 -9.20 -9.29 -7.06
N THR A 67 -8.83 -10.35 -7.77
CA THR A 67 -8.88 -10.41 -9.23
C THR A 67 -10.30 -10.44 -9.79
N ASP A 68 -11.31 -10.64 -8.94
CA ASP A 68 -12.73 -10.69 -9.32
C ASP A 68 -13.25 -9.32 -9.77
N TRP A 69 -12.57 -8.23 -9.38
CA TRP A 69 -12.85 -6.88 -9.84
C TRP A 69 -12.24 -6.55 -11.21
N PHE A 70 -11.59 -7.51 -11.86
CA PHE A 70 -10.91 -7.34 -13.14
C PHE A 70 -11.45 -8.35 -14.18
N PRO A 71 -11.38 -8.05 -15.48
CA PRO A 71 -10.77 -6.86 -16.08
C PRO A 71 -11.70 -5.64 -16.07
N TYR A 72 -11.12 -4.45 -16.25
CA TYR A 72 -11.91 -3.27 -16.55
C TYR A 72 -12.34 -3.30 -18.01
N GLU A 73 -13.63 -3.35 -18.28
CA GLU A 73 -14.19 -3.44 -19.65
C GLU A 73 -14.31 -2.08 -20.36
N GLY A 74 -13.80 -0.99 -19.78
CA GLY A 74 -13.97 0.35 -20.34
C GLY A 74 -15.36 0.92 -20.06
N LYS A 75 -15.71 2.02 -20.76
CA LYS A 75 -17.04 2.65 -20.68
C LYS A 75 -17.97 2.16 -21.81
N VAL A 76 -17.95 0.85 -22.09
CA VAL A 76 -18.69 0.27 -23.23
C VAL A 76 -20.20 0.42 -23.02
N ASN A 77 -20.68 0.20 -21.80
CA ASN A 77 -22.05 0.43 -21.40
C ASN A 77 -22.11 1.60 -20.42
N ARG A 78 -22.80 2.69 -20.78
CA ARG A 78 -22.91 3.89 -19.91
C ARG A 78 -23.70 3.63 -18.62
N GLN A 79 -24.39 2.50 -18.52
CA GLN A 79 -25.19 2.07 -17.38
C GLN A 79 -24.36 1.34 -16.30
N ASP A 80 -23.18 0.80 -16.65
CA ASP A 80 -22.35 0.06 -15.70
C ASP A 80 -21.38 1.00 -14.98
N VAL A 81 -21.58 1.18 -13.66
CA VAL A 81 -20.70 1.99 -12.83
C VAL A 81 -19.59 1.10 -12.26
N TYR A 82 -18.51 0.93 -13.01
CA TYR A 82 -17.33 0.21 -12.52
C TYR A 82 -16.66 0.95 -11.36
N GLN A 83 -16.70 0.34 -10.18
CA GLN A 83 -15.95 0.75 -9.00
C GLN A 83 -14.65 -0.05 -8.93
N ALA A 84 -13.51 0.65 -8.99
CA ALA A 84 -12.23 -0.02 -8.84
C ALA A 84 -12.02 -0.43 -7.38
N PRO A 85 -11.38 -1.59 -7.13
CA PRO A 85 -11.08 -2.02 -5.78
C PRO A 85 -10.04 -1.07 -5.16
N TYR A 86 -10.14 -0.90 -3.85
CA TYR A 86 -9.30 -0.01 -3.06
C TYR A 86 -8.86 -0.72 -1.77
N ILE A 87 -7.80 -0.19 -1.18
CA ILE A 87 -7.29 -0.61 0.12
C ILE A 87 -7.03 0.64 0.96
N TRP A 88 -6.98 0.47 2.27
CA TRP A 88 -6.47 1.49 3.19
C TRP A 88 -5.17 1.03 3.81
N VAL A 89 -4.27 2.00 3.98
CA VAL A 89 -2.97 1.80 4.62
C VAL A 89 -2.91 2.77 5.79
N GLN A 90 -2.70 2.23 6.99
CA GLN A 90 -2.55 3.00 8.21
C GLN A 90 -1.12 2.92 8.71
N PHE A 91 -0.47 4.06 8.86
CA PHE A 91 0.84 4.20 9.47
C PHE A 91 0.68 4.41 10.98
N LEU A 92 1.13 3.46 11.77
CA LEU A 92 1.04 3.47 13.22
C LEU A 92 2.29 4.13 13.81
N LYS A 93 2.09 5.26 14.48
CA LYS A 93 3.15 6.02 15.17
C LYS A 93 4.37 6.30 14.26
N PRO A 94 4.18 6.89 13.05
CA PRO A 94 5.32 7.36 12.27
C PRO A 94 6.10 8.39 13.09
N LYS A 95 7.41 8.44 12.92
CA LYS A 95 8.26 9.35 13.70
C LYS A 95 7.86 10.80 13.42
N PRO A 96 7.52 11.57 14.46
CA PRO A 96 7.06 12.93 14.28
C PRO A 96 8.22 13.86 13.89
N ASN A 97 7.87 14.96 13.22
CA ASN A 97 8.77 16.01 12.77
C ASN A 97 9.89 15.53 11.81
N VAL A 98 9.65 14.42 11.12
CA VAL A 98 10.52 13.88 10.07
C VAL A 98 9.69 13.69 8.81
N LEU A 99 10.25 14.07 7.66
CA LEU A 99 9.66 13.79 6.36
C LEU A 99 10.00 12.35 5.98
N ILE A 100 8.98 11.51 5.78
CA ILE A 100 9.14 10.09 5.47
C ILE A 100 8.67 9.85 4.03
N ASN A 101 9.54 9.33 3.18
CA ASN A 101 9.21 8.91 1.82
C ASN A 101 8.72 7.47 1.83
N VAL A 102 7.47 7.27 1.42
CA VAL A 102 6.83 5.96 1.38
C VAL A 102 6.73 5.48 -0.07
N MET A 103 7.11 4.22 -0.30
CA MET A 103 6.93 3.52 -1.56
C MET A 103 6.03 2.30 -1.33
N CYS A 104 4.90 2.25 -2.04
CA CYS A 104 4.03 1.07 -2.06
C CYS A 104 4.13 0.37 -3.41
N ARG A 105 4.34 -0.94 -3.40
CA ARG A 105 4.51 -1.80 -4.57
C ARG A 105 3.38 -2.81 -4.68
N VAL A 106 2.95 -3.09 -5.90
CA VAL A 106 2.03 -4.20 -6.23
C VAL A 106 2.83 -5.44 -6.67
N TYR A 107 2.39 -6.62 -6.25
CA TYR A 107 3.00 -7.92 -6.54
C TYR A 107 2.01 -8.81 -7.31
N GLY A 108 2.42 -9.25 -8.51
CA GLY A 108 1.67 -10.16 -9.38
C GLY A 108 2.52 -10.58 -10.59
N ARG A 109 2.22 -11.73 -11.20
CA ARG A 109 3.09 -12.36 -12.22
C ARG A 109 3.25 -11.52 -13.49
N ASN A 110 2.20 -10.82 -13.89
CA ASN A 110 2.19 -9.96 -15.08
C ASN A 110 2.31 -8.46 -14.74
N ILE A 111 2.83 -8.14 -13.55
CA ILE A 111 2.97 -6.77 -13.07
C ILE A 111 4.46 -6.45 -12.92
N HIS A 112 4.99 -5.73 -13.90
CA HIS A 112 6.40 -5.36 -13.93
C HIS A 112 6.68 -4.15 -13.03
N PHE A 113 7.56 -4.35 -12.06
CA PHE A 113 8.05 -3.29 -11.19
C PHE A 113 9.21 -2.55 -11.86
N ASP A 114 9.10 -1.22 -11.91
CA ASP A 114 10.19 -0.35 -12.35
C ASP A 114 10.20 0.93 -11.50
N LYS A 115 11.20 0.99 -10.61
CA LYS A 115 11.43 2.12 -9.69
C LYS A 115 11.70 3.43 -10.44
N LYS A 116 12.32 3.38 -11.62
CA LYS A 116 12.69 4.55 -12.42
C LYS A 116 11.48 5.10 -13.18
N SER A 117 10.69 4.23 -13.80
CA SER A 117 9.49 4.66 -14.54
C SER A 117 8.26 4.89 -13.66
N GLY A 118 8.29 4.46 -12.39
CA GLY A 118 7.13 4.51 -11.50
C GLY A 118 6.06 3.47 -11.83
N ARG A 119 6.42 2.36 -12.51
CA ARG A 119 5.48 1.29 -12.84
C ARG A 119 5.30 0.36 -11.65
N ALA A 120 4.06 -0.09 -11.46
CA ALA A 120 3.64 -0.99 -10.37
C ALA A 120 3.98 -0.49 -8.96
N LEU A 121 4.10 0.83 -8.79
CA LEU A 121 4.35 1.45 -7.50
C LEU A 121 3.61 2.78 -7.38
N THR A 122 3.44 3.24 -6.15
CA THR A 122 3.10 4.63 -5.83
C THR A 122 4.08 5.17 -4.79
N ARG A 123 4.36 6.47 -4.87
CA ARG A 123 5.23 7.19 -3.95
C ARG A 123 4.48 8.38 -3.39
N PHE A 124 4.65 8.60 -2.10
CA PHE A 124 4.14 9.79 -1.43
C PHE A 124 4.98 10.08 -0.19
N GLN A 125 4.81 11.28 0.35
CA GLN A 125 5.50 11.72 1.56
C GLN A 125 4.50 11.93 2.68
N ILE A 126 4.88 11.51 3.88
CA ILE A 126 4.12 11.79 5.10
C ILE A 126 4.97 12.63 6.06
N TYR A 127 4.32 13.55 6.74
CA TYR A 127 4.92 14.37 7.79
C TYR A 127 3.87 14.57 8.89
N VAL A 128 4.15 14.06 10.08
CA VAL A 128 3.29 14.23 11.25
C VAL A 128 4.01 15.15 12.23
N LYS A 129 3.36 16.25 12.61
CA LYS A 129 3.91 17.17 13.60
C LYS A 129 3.57 16.66 15.00
N ASP A 130 4.53 16.72 15.92
CA ASP A 130 4.21 16.47 17.32
C ASP A 130 3.21 17.51 17.84
N PRO A 131 2.22 17.09 18.66
CA PRO A 131 1.42 18.05 19.39
C PRO A 131 2.35 18.88 20.29
N PRO A 132 2.11 20.20 20.41
CA PRO A 132 2.87 21.02 21.34
C PRO A 132 2.77 20.42 22.73
N LYS A 133 3.92 20.28 23.42
CA LYS A 133 3.93 19.87 24.82
C LYS A 133 3.20 20.95 25.61
N THR A 134 2.01 20.65 26.11
CA THR A 134 1.32 21.53 27.07
C THR A 134 2.17 21.54 28.33
N THR A 135 2.98 22.57 28.52
CA THR A 135 3.66 22.81 29.78
C THR A 135 2.57 23.01 30.82
N SER A 136 2.32 22.02 31.68
CA SER A 136 1.61 22.26 32.92
C SER A 136 2.42 23.31 33.65
N ARG A 137 1.96 24.57 33.66
CA ARG A 137 2.45 25.53 34.63
C ARG A 137 2.24 24.86 35.99
N GLN A 138 3.32 24.60 36.72
CA GLN A 138 3.22 24.24 38.12
C GLN A 138 2.46 25.38 38.80
N ALA A 139 1.18 25.15 39.08
CA ALA A 139 0.43 25.95 40.02
C ALA A 139 0.87 25.49 41.40
N GLY A 140 1.88 26.14 41.95
CA GLY A 140 2.41 25.78 43.25
C GLY A 140 3.76 26.42 43.49
N ASP A 141 3.75 27.72 43.76
CA ASP A 141 4.63 28.34 44.74
C ASP A 141 3.81 29.50 45.35
N ILE A 142 3.49 29.36 46.64
CA ILE A 142 2.82 30.34 47.50
C ILE A 142 3.90 31.24 48.09
#